data_AF-A0A2G6WYU6-F1
#
_entry.id   AF-A0A2G6WYU6-F1
#
_cell.length_a   1.000
_cell.length_b   1.000
_cell.length_c   1.000
_cell.angle_alpha   90.00
_cell.angle_beta   90.00
_cell.angle_gamma   90.00
#
_symmetry.space_group_name_H-M   'P 1'
#
loop_
_entity.id
_entity.type
_entity.pdbx_description
1 polymer ?
#
loop_
_entity_poly.entity_id
_entity_poly.type
_entity_poly.pdbx_seq_one_letter_code
_entity_poly.pdbx_strand_id
1 'polypeptide(L)'
;MNDALDWFWGVLQGDFNEDASLSQTVVGSIITAIPILDQLADIRDVIANLHQLSKDSSDKWKWIALAITLIGLIPVLGSLLKGVFKSLVKFLKQGGKYADEALETILAIIRGAGKGDPVKWLKSLPMDQYAKNAVKRFDEITQKIILGISDVRHRWLTRKLLGDNVKRLELVEQQIAKLRGMGQAKIPEVMRFLKSELDKLLERAKPAKLDGATDTANTLAHSAKPLLRLDYEVAVKRRVGGKVQSMRAAGKSEEEIAKAANAERRALGKEFKDKTDPELREVIYKRNQALYGDPLGPKYEDLKRGYVIHPKTRERVNVGKGNPKTDAQIIEGAQNAGGDDMPWDLIMEFYRQKKTGDPEKAAKLLREIDAIVNRAKK
;
A
#
# COMPACT_ATOMS: atom_id res chain seq x y z
N MET A 1 14.15 16.92 -29.35
CA MET A 1 12.76 16.68 -28.91
C MET A 1 12.69 16.17 -27.47
N ASN A 2 13.63 15.37 -26.96
CA ASN A 2 13.61 14.86 -25.57
C ASN A 2 13.77 15.94 -24.48
N ASP A 3 14.41 17.06 -24.83
CA ASP A 3 14.80 18.13 -23.92
C ASP A 3 13.64 18.75 -23.11
N ALA A 4 12.41 18.72 -23.63
CA ALA A 4 11.25 19.30 -22.95
C ALA A 4 10.82 18.48 -21.73
N LEU A 5 10.71 17.15 -21.87
CA LEU A 5 10.42 16.25 -20.74
C LEU A 5 11.63 16.04 -19.83
N ASP A 6 12.87 16.11 -20.34
CA ASP A 6 14.08 16.19 -19.49
C ASP A 6 14.03 17.46 -18.60
N TRP A 7 13.71 18.62 -19.20
CA TRP A 7 13.57 19.87 -18.45
C TRP A 7 12.43 19.82 -17.44
N PHE A 8 11.26 19.27 -17.81
CA PHE A 8 10.11 19.15 -16.92
C PHE A 8 10.33 18.14 -15.79
N TRP A 9 11.10 17.07 -16.05
CA TRP A 9 11.53 16.16 -14.99
C TRP A 9 12.32 16.91 -13.91
N GLY A 10 13.23 17.81 -14.31
CA GLY A 10 13.96 18.67 -13.37
C GLY A 10 13.07 19.63 -12.56
N VAL A 11 11.89 20.03 -13.07
CA VAL A 11 10.88 20.78 -12.31
C VAL A 11 10.31 19.93 -11.16
N LEU A 12 10.00 18.66 -11.46
CA LEU A 12 9.29 17.76 -10.53
C LEU A 12 10.19 17.09 -9.50
N GLN A 13 11.50 17.11 -9.75
CA GLN A 13 12.49 16.75 -8.74
C GLN A 13 12.44 17.73 -7.55
N GLY A 14 11.98 18.96 -7.74
CA GLY A 14 11.86 19.96 -6.67
C GLY A 14 13.20 20.16 -5.95
N ASP A 15 13.17 20.16 -4.63
CA ASP A 15 14.36 20.34 -3.79
C ASP A 15 15.43 19.22 -3.95
N PHE A 16 15.10 18.11 -4.61
CA PHE A 16 16.08 17.07 -4.97
C PHE A 16 16.88 17.39 -6.24
N ASN A 17 16.61 18.51 -6.90
CA ASN A 17 17.38 19.00 -8.04
C ASN A 17 18.28 20.15 -7.58
N GLU A 18 19.52 19.82 -7.21
CA GLU A 18 20.51 20.79 -6.72
C GLU A 18 20.91 21.82 -7.79
N ASP A 19 20.77 21.48 -9.07
CA ASP A 19 21.10 22.33 -10.23
C ASP A 19 19.84 22.89 -10.94
N ALA A 20 18.76 23.11 -10.19
CA ALA A 20 17.52 23.62 -10.76
C ALA A 20 17.70 25.02 -11.38
N SER A 21 17.37 25.15 -12.67
CA SER A 21 17.34 26.44 -13.34
C SER A 21 16.25 27.35 -12.74
N LEU A 22 16.44 28.68 -12.81
CA LEU A 22 15.46 29.65 -12.32
C LEU A 22 14.02 29.38 -12.83
N SER A 23 13.89 29.00 -14.10
CA SER A 23 12.59 28.67 -14.68
C SER A 23 12.01 27.37 -14.11
N GLN A 24 12.83 26.39 -13.75
CA GLN A 24 12.36 25.17 -13.07
C GLN A 24 11.89 25.47 -11.64
N THR A 25 12.62 26.29 -10.88
CA THR A 25 12.22 26.70 -9.53
C THR A 25 10.90 27.48 -9.55
N VAL A 26 10.75 28.44 -10.46
CA VAL A 26 9.53 29.24 -10.61
C VAL A 26 8.34 28.35 -11.01
N VAL A 27 8.50 27.49 -12.01
CA VAL A 27 7.41 26.57 -12.42
C VAL A 27 7.09 25.57 -11.31
N GLY A 28 8.10 25.00 -10.64
CA GLY A 28 7.92 24.04 -9.55
C GLY A 28 7.15 24.63 -8.36
N SER A 29 7.45 25.87 -8.00
CA SER A 29 6.75 26.61 -6.94
C SER A 29 5.26 26.84 -7.27
N ILE A 30 4.95 27.06 -8.55
CA ILE A 30 3.58 27.31 -8.98
C ILE A 30 2.81 25.99 -9.11
N ILE A 31 3.46 24.94 -9.62
CA ILE A 31 2.88 23.59 -9.72
C ILE A 31 2.52 23.06 -8.34
N THR A 32 3.43 23.18 -7.36
CA THR A 32 3.19 22.73 -5.97
C THR A 32 2.06 23.51 -5.28
N ALA A 33 1.75 24.72 -5.72
CA ALA A 33 0.62 25.50 -5.23
C ALA A 33 -0.75 25.08 -5.83
N ILE A 34 -0.80 24.10 -6.76
CA ILE A 34 -2.04 23.59 -7.34
C ILE A 34 -2.63 22.49 -6.41
N PRO A 35 -3.82 22.68 -5.82
CA PRO A 35 -4.45 21.75 -4.85
C PRO A 35 -4.81 20.34 -5.40
N ILE A 36 -4.49 20.06 -6.66
CA ILE A 36 -4.86 18.82 -7.36
C ILE A 36 -3.74 17.77 -7.28
N LEU A 37 -2.52 18.17 -6.87
CA LEU A 37 -1.30 17.36 -6.88
C LEU A 37 -0.95 16.69 -5.54
N ASP A 38 -1.89 16.57 -4.61
CA ASP A 38 -1.67 16.03 -3.25
C ASP A 38 -1.27 14.53 -3.18
N GLN A 39 -0.97 13.90 -4.33
CA GLN A 39 -0.34 12.58 -4.43
C GLN A 39 0.95 12.68 -5.27
N LEU A 40 1.85 13.59 -4.88
CA LEU A 40 3.08 13.95 -5.59
C LEU A 40 3.96 12.72 -5.95
N ALA A 41 4.04 11.73 -5.05
CA ALA A 41 4.83 10.53 -5.25
C ALA A 41 4.34 9.68 -6.44
N ASP A 42 3.02 9.55 -6.60
CA ASP A 42 2.42 8.74 -7.68
C ASP A 42 2.54 9.45 -9.03
N ILE A 43 2.47 10.78 -9.04
CA ILE A 43 2.63 11.61 -10.24
C ILE A 43 4.09 11.59 -10.70
N ARG A 44 5.04 11.68 -9.77
CA ARG A 44 6.48 11.59 -10.07
C ARG A 44 6.83 10.26 -10.75
N ASP A 45 6.29 9.14 -10.25
CA ASP A 45 6.50 7.82 -10.86
C ASP A 45 5.93 7.75 -12.30
N VAL A 46 4.74 8.32 -12.55
CA VAL A 46 4.16 8.37 -13.90
C VAL A 46 5.00 9.24 -14.83
N ILE A 47 5.46 10.40 -14.36
CA ILE A 47 6.26 11.31 -15.19
C ILE A 47 7.66 10.75 -15.46
N ALA A 48 8.26 10.02 -14.51
CA ALA A 48 9.50 9.27 -14.75
C ALA A 48 9.32 8.26 -15.90
N ASN A 49 8.19 7.55 -15.94
CA ASN A 49 7.89 6.61 -17.02
C ASN A 49 7.64 7.33 -18.35
N LEU A 50 6.88 8.43 -18.35
CA LEU A 50 6.67 9.28 -19.54
C LEU A 50 8.00 9.83 -20.08
N HIS A 51 8.89 10.23 -19.18
CA HIS A 51 10.21 10.73 -19.52
C HIS A 51 11.09 9.64 -20.17
N GLN A 52 11.06 8.42 -19.64
CA GLN A 52 11.75 7.30 -20.30
C GLN A 52 11.14 6.97 -21.66
N LEU A 53 9.81 7.01 -21.77
CA LEU A 53 9.07 6.74 -23.01
C LEU A 53 9.27 7.83 -24.06
N SER A 54 9.49 9.09 -23.67
CA SER A 54 9.80 10.14 -24.64
C SER A 54 11.14 9.89 -25.33
N LYS A 55 12.12 9.34 -24.59
CA LYS A 55 13.44 8.96 -25.12
C LYS A 55 13.37 7.83 -26.15
N ASP A 56 12.51 6.84 -25.92
CA ASP A 56 12.20 5.79 -26.90
C ASP A 56 10.83 5.18 -26.58
N SER A 57 9.82 5.57 -27.36
CA SER A 57 8.44 5.10 -27.19
C SER A 57 8.16 3.77 -27.89
N SER A 58 9.15 3.21 -28.60
CA SER A 58 9.05 1.90 -29.25
C SER A 58 9.42 0.76 -28.30
N ASP A 59 10.19 1.05 -27.24
CA ASP A 59 10.61 0.06 -26.25
C ASP A 59 9.43 -0.45 -25.40
N LYS A 60 9.09 -1.73 -25.64
CA LYS A 60 8.06 -2.47 -24.91
C LYS A 60 8.31 -2.50 -23.39
N TRP A 61 9.56 -2.57 -22.93
CA TRP A 61 9.86 -2.65 -21.49
C TRP A 61 9.54 -1.37 -20.74
N LYS A 62 9.62 -0.21 -21.40
CA LYS A 62 9.21 1.07 -20.82
C LYS A 62 7.69 1.15 -20.67
N TRP A 63 6.95 0.63 -21.65
CA TRP A 63 5.49 0.49 -21.54
C TRP A 63 5.09 -0.49 -20.42
N ILE A 64 5.81 -1.62 -20.26
CA ILE A 64 5.61 -2.55 -19.14
C ILE A 64 5.85 -1.84 -17.80
N ALA A 65 6.92 -1.05 -17.68
CA ALA A 65 7.22 -0.30 -16.45
C ALA A 65 6.10 0.70 -16.10
N LEU A 66 5.55 1.39 -17.10
CA LEU A 66 4.40 2.27 -16.93
C LEU A 66 3.17 1.49 -16.47
N ALA A 67 2.81 0.38 -17.13
CA ALA A 67 1.65 -0.43 -16.76
C ALA A 67 1.73 -0.96 -15.32
N ILE A 68 2.89 -1.46 -14.90
CA ILE A 68 3.15 -1.92 -13.53
C ILE A 68 3.02 -0.77 -12.53
N THR A 69 3.50 0.42 -12.89
CA THR A 69 3.36 1.63 -12.08
C THR A 69 1.89 1.97 -11.87
N LEU A 70 1.11 2.04 -12.95
CA LEU A 70 -0.33 2.37 -12.94
C LEU A 70 -1.16 1.36 -12.15
N ILE A 71 -0.88 0.05 -12.28
CA ILE A 71 -1.51 -0.97 -11.44
C ILE A 71 -1.19 -0.72 -9.97
N GLY A 72 0.06 -0.36 -9.65
CA GLY A 72 0.51 -0.01 -8.30
C GLY A 72 -0.26 1.12 -7.64
N LEU A 73 -0.84 2.03 -8.43
CA LEU A 73 -1.64 3.18 -7.96
C LEU A 73 -3.05 2.79 -7.53
N ILE A 74 -3.46 1.53 -7.74
CA ILE A 74 -4.72 0.98 -7.23
C ILE A 74 -4.50 0.57 -5.76
N PRO A 75 -5.23 1.17 -4.79
CA PRO A 75 -5.02 0.88 -3.38
C PRO A 75 -5.12 -0.62 -3.06
N VAL A 76 -4.25 -1.08 -2.15
CA VAL A 76 -4.20 -2.44 -1.59
C VAL A 76 -3.81 -3.52 -2.61
N LEU A 77 -4.65 -3.75 -3.62
CA LEU A 77 -4.45 -4.81 -4.62
C LEU A 77 -3.35 -4.47 -5.63
N GLY A 78 -3.17 -3.19 -5.94
CA GLY A 78 -2.18 -2.72 -6.90
C GLY A 78 -0.74 -2.94 -6.45
N SER A 79 -0.45 -2.71 -5.17
CA SER A 79 0.89 -2.94 -4.61
C SER A 79 1.28 -4.41 -4.63
N LEU A 80 0.33 -5.31 -4.39
CA LEU A 80 0.54 -6.76 -4.46
C LEU A 80 0.87 -7.19 -5.90
N LEU A 81 0.05 -6.77 -6.85
CA LEU A 81 0.25 -7.09 -8.28
C LEU A 81 1.52 -6.44 -8.84
N LYS A 82 1.88 -5.24 -8.40
CA LYS A 82 3.16 -4.60 -8.72
C LYS A 82 4.33 -5.47 -8.29
N GLY A 83 4.27 -6.09 -7.11
CA GLY A 83 5.27 -7.07 -6.65
C GLY A 83 5.35 -8.28 -7.57
N VAL A 84 4.22 -8.92 -7.87
CA VAL A 84 4.14 -10.09 -8.76
C VAL A 84 4.74 -9.78 -10.13
N PHE A 85 4.29 -8.71 -10.79
CA PHE A 85 4.74 -8.38 -12.13
C PHE A 85 6.19 -7.88 -12.16
N LYS A 86 6.69 -7.22 -11.11
CA LYS A 86 8.13 -6.88 -11.03
C LYS A 86 9.00 -8.13 -10.93
N SER A 87 8.60 -9.12 -10.13
CA SER A 87 9.31 -10.41 -10.05
C SER A 87 9.29 -11.14 -11.38
N LEU A 88 8.14 -11.16 -12.07
CA LEU A 88 8.01 -11.73 -13.42
C LEU A 88 8.92 -11.00 -14.43
N VAL A 89 8.93 -9.66 -14.44
CA VAL A 89 9.80 -8.88 -15.33
C VAL A 89 11.28 -9.17 -15.08
N LYS A 90 11.70 -9.30 -13.81
CA LYS A 90 13.09 -9.67 -13.48
C LYS A 90 13.46 -11.01 -14.11
N PHE A 91 12.59 -12.01 -13.96
CA PHE A 91 12.75 -13.33 -14.57
C PHE A 91 12.86 -13.26 -16.11
N LEU A 92 11.93 -12.54 -16.76
CA LEU A 92 11.94 -12.41 -18.23
C LEU A 92 13.19 -11.69 -18.74
N LYS A 93 13.64 -10.63 -18.05
CA LYS A 93 14.87 -9.90 -18.42
C LYS A 93 16.14 -10.73 -18.23
N GLN A 94 16.10 -11.77 -17.40
CA GLN A 94 17.20 -12.74 -17.26
C GLN A 94 17.14 -13.87 -18.30
N GLY A 95 16.29 -13.74 -19.33
CA GLY A 95 16.16 -14.74 -20.40
C GLY A 95 15.46 -16.01 -19.94
N GLY A 96 14.66 -15.96 -18.87
CA GLY A 96 13.95 -17.12 -18.35
C GLY A 96 14.79 -18.05 -17.46
N LYS A 97 16.00 -17.63 -17.07
CA LYS A 97 16.80 -18.35 -16.07
C LYS A 97 16.11 -18.31 -14.71
N TYR A 98 16.36 -19.32 -13.87
CA TYR A 98 15.84 -19.37 -12.49
C TYR A 98 14.31 -19.36 -12.39
N ALA A 99 13.64 -20.00 -13.35
CA ALA A 99 12.18 -20.04 -13.42
C ALA A 99 11.51 -20.54 -12.13
N ASP A 100 12.07 -21.56 -11.48
CA ASP A 100 11.49 -22.13 -10.25
C ASP A 100 11.60 -21.15 -9.07
N GLU A 101 12.71 -20.42 -8.96
CA GLU A 101 12.92 -19.39 -7.93
C GLU A 101 12.00 -18.18 -8.15
N ALA A 102 11.81 -17.78 -9.41
CA ALA A 102 10.88 -16.73 -9.79
C ALA A 102 9.43 -17.12 -9.47
N LEU A 103 9.05 -18.36 -9.81
CA LEU A 103 7.75 -18.92 -9.49
C LEU A 103 7.54 -18.94 -7.97
N GLU A 104 8.46 -19.50 -7.19
CA GLU A 104 8.36 -19.54 -5.73
C GLU A 104 8.25 -18.14 -5.11
N THR A 105 9.01 -17.17 -5.62
CA THR A 105 8.91 -15.76 -5.18
C THR A 105 7.51 -15.21 -5.43
N ILE A 106 6.94 -15.42 -6.63
CA ILE A 106 5.60 -14.96 -6.98
C ILE A 106 4.53 -15.65 -6.11
N LEU A 107 4.62 -16.97 -5.93
CA LEU A 107 3.69 -17.70 -5.09
C LEU A 107 3.81 -17.28 -3.62
N ALA A 108 5.02 -17.01 -3.12
CA ALA A 108 5.25 -16.50 -1.76
C ALA A 108 4.62 -15.13 -1.53
N ILE A 109 4.65 -14.22 -2.52
CA ILE A 109 3.97 -12.92 -2.45
C ILE A 109 2.45 -13.12 -2.24
N ILE A 110 1.84 -14.05 -2.97
CA ILE A 110 0.40 -14.32 -2.88
C ILE A 110 0.03 -15.11 -1.61
N ARG A 111 0.87 -16.06 -1.19
CA ARG A 111 0.75 -16.76 0.12
C ARG A 111 0.80 -15.76 1.27
N GLY A 112 1.75 -14.84 1.25
CA GLY A 112 1.88 -13.78 2.27
C GLY A 112 0.70 -12.82 2.31
N ALA A 113 -0.02 -12.65 1.19
CA ALA A 113 -1.28 -11.90 1.13
C ALA A 113 -2.53 -12.76 1.42
N GLY A 114 -2.34 -14.06 1.67
CA GLY A 114 -3.32 -15.11 1.93
C GLY A 114 -4.54 -15.10 1.02
N LYS A 115 -4.31 -15.06 -0.29
CA LYS A 115 -5.36 -15.14 -1.32
C LYS A 115 -5.85 -16.57 -1.61
N GLY A 116 -5.67 -17.50 -0.66
CA GLY A 116 -5.95 -18.92 -0.85
C GLY A 116 -4.90 -19.56 -1.76
N ASP A 117 -5.33 -20.47 -2.64
CA ASP A 117 -4.47 -21.10 -3.65
C ASP A 117 -3.82 -20.02 -4.55
N PRO A 118 -2.49 -19.85 -4.47
CA PRO A 118 -1.79 -18.81 -5.22
C PRO A 118 -1.91 -18.97 -6.74
N VAL A 119 -1.85 -20.21 -7.24
CA VAL A 119 -1.89 -20.50 -8.68
C VAL A 119 -3.29 -20.23 -9.21
N LYS A 120 -4.32 -20.74 -8.51
CA LYS A 120 -5.72 -20.50 -8.88
C LYS A 120 -6.05 -19.02 -8.84
N TRP A 121 -5.60 -18.30 -7.79
CA TRP A 121 -5.84 -16.87 -7.66
C TRP A 121 -5.20 -16.08 -8.80
N LEU A 122 -3.92 -16.32 -9.09
CA LEU A 122 -3.20 -15.66 -10.18
C LEU A 122 -3.81 -15.97 -11.57
N LYS A 123 -4.27 -17.21 -11.78
CA LYS A 123 -4.99 -17.57 -13.02
C LYS A 123 -6.34 -16.86 -13.15
N SER A 124 -7.03 -16.62 -12.03
CA SER A 124 -8.35 -15.97 -12.00
C SER A 124 -8.33 -14.44 -12.12
N LEU A 125 -7.16 -13.81 -12.26
CA LEU A 125 -7.05 -12.37 -12.28
C LEU A 125 -7.87 -11.74 -13.43
N PRO A 126 -8.75 -10.75 -13.15
CA PRO A 126 -9.54 -10.07 -14.18
C PRO A 126 -8.68 -9.04 -14.93
N MET A 127 -7.74 -9.53 -15.74
CA MET A 127 -6.70 -8.71 -16.36
C MET A 127 -7.25 -7.62 -17.28
N ASP A 128 -8.36 -7.87 -17.97
CA ASP A 128 -9.02 -6.86 -18.79
C ASP A 128 -9.52 -5.68 -17.97
N GLN A 129 -10.05 -5.94 -16.77
CA GLN A 129 -10.49 -4.87 -15.87
C GLN A 129 -9.29 -4.09 -15.34
N TYR A 130 -8.18 -4.76 -15.02
CA TYR A 130 -6.96 -4.07 -14.60
C TYR A 130 -6.36 -3.22 -15.73
N ALA A 131 -6.40 -3.70 -16.97
CA ALA A 131 -5.98 -2.92 -18.13
C ALA A 131 -6.84 -1.68 -18.34
N LYS A 132 -8.17 -1.84 -18.26
CA LYS A 132 -9.11 -0.70 -18.32
C LYS A 132 -8.85 0.31 -17.21
N ASN A 133 -8.64 -0.15 -15.98
CA ASN A 133 -8.34 0.72 -14.84
C ASN A 133 -7.00 1.43 -14.98
N ALA A 134 -5.97 0.75 -15.49
CA ALA A 134 -4.66 1.34 -15.74
C ALA A 134 -4.73 2.42 -16.82
N VAL A 135 -5.43 2.15 -17.93
CA VAL A 135 -5.68 3.14 -18.99
C VAL A 135 -6.44 4.34 -18.44
N LYS A 136 -7.54 4.11 -17.70
CA LYS A 136 -8.33 5.19 -17.09
C LYS A 136 -7.47 6.04 -16.15
N ARG A 137 -6.68 5.42 -15.27
CA ARG A 137 -5.82 6.15 -14.33
C ARG A 137 -4.71 6.92 -15.06
N PHE A 138 -4.14 6.34 -16.11
CA PHE A 138 -3.17 7.03 -16.96
C PHE A 138 -3.78 8.26 -17.61
N ASP A 139 -5.00 8.12 -18.14
CA ASP A 139 -5.77 9.20 -18.74
C ASP A 139 -6.03 10.34 -17.76
N GLU A 140 -6.55 10.01 -16.58
CA GLU A 140 -6.83 10.96 -15.50
C GLU A 140 -5.56 11.72 -15.05
N ILE A 141 -4.45 11.01 -14.84
CA ILE A 141 -3.20 11.61 -14.38
C ILE A 141 -2.61 12.51 -15.47
N THR A 142 -2.49 12.01 -16.70
CA THR A 142 -1.92 12.79 -17.82
C THR A 142 -2.77 14.00 -18.15
N GLN A 143 -4.10 13.88 -18.12
CA GLN A 143 -5.01 15.00 -18.33
C GLN A 143 -4.87 16.05 -17.22
N LYS A 144 -4.77 15.64 -15.95
CA LYS A 144 -4.52 16.56 -14.83
C LYS A 144 -3.18 17.30 -14.98
N ILE A 145 -2.13 16.60 -15.42
CA ILE A 145 -0.83 17.22 -15.68
C ILE A 145 -0.95 18.25 -16.82
N ILE A 146 -1.58 17.89 -17.93
CA ILE A 146 -1.79 18.81 -19.07
C ILE A 146 -2.58 20.05 -18.63
N LEU A 147 -3.68 19.87 -17.88
CA LEU A 147 -4.47 20.99 -17.36
C LEU A 147 -3.68 21.86 -16.38
N GLY A 148 -2.86 21.24 -15.52
CA GLY A 148 -1.97 21.96 -14.62
C GLY A 148 -0.93 22.79 -15.37
N ILE A 149 -0.27 22.22 -16.37
CA ILE A 149 0.69 22.94 -17.23
C ILE A 149 -0.02 24.08 -17.97
N SER A 150 -1.22 23.84 -18.48
CA SER A 150 -2.03 24.83 -19.19
C SER A 150 -2.39 26.01 -18.28
N ASP A 151 -2.84 25.75 -17.06
CA ASP A 151 -3.13 26.79 -16.06
C ASP A 151 -1.87 27.61 -15.74
N VAL A 152 -0.74 26.94 -15.49
CA VAL A 152 0.56 27.62 -15.30
C VAL A 152 0.91 28.48 -16.50
N ARG A 153 0.70 28.02 -17.73
CA ARG A 153 0.97 28.79 -18.95
C ARG A 153 0.09 30.02 -19.10
N HIS A 154 -1.19 29.93 -18.72
CA HIS A 154 -2.15 31.02 -18.93
C HIS A 154 -2.12 32.09 -17.83
N ARG A 155 -1.55 31.81 -16.65
CA ARG A 155 -1.30 32.82 -15.62
C ARG A 155 -0.43 33.97 -16.17
N TRP A 156 -0.79 35.20 -15.82
CA TRP A 156 -0.11 36.40 -16.32
C TRP A 156 1.35 36.50 -15.80
N LEU A 157 1.55 36.18 -14.51
CA LEU A 157 2.84 36.26 -13.85
C LEU A 157 3.88 35.30 -14.45
N THR A 158 3.46 34.09 -14.84
CA THR A 158 4.30 33.10 -15.51
C THR A 158 4.66 33.49 -16.92
N ARG A 159 3.74 34.05 -17.71
CA ARG A 159 4.10 34.58 -19.05
C ARG A 159 5.17 35.67 -18.97
N LYS A 160 5.09 36.52 -17.94
CA LYS A 160 6.07 37.58 -17.70
C LYS A 160 7.43 37.04 -17.20
N LEU A 161 7.43 36.05 -16.32
CA LEU A 161 8.65 35.50 -15.70
C LEU A 161 9.35 34.43 -16.55
N LEU A 162 8.61 33.65 -17.36
CA LEU A 162 9.15 32.48 -18.07
C LEU A 162 9.63 32.80 -19.48
N GLY A 163 9.17 33.89 -20.10
CA GLY A 163 9.56 34.26 -21.46
C GLY A 163 9.39 33.09 -22.44
N ASP A 164 10.45 32.77 -23.20
CA ASP A 164 10.46 31.65 -24.14
C ASP A 164 10.28 30.25 -23.50
N ASN A 165 10.46 30.09 -22.19
CA ASN A 165 10.23 28.81 -21.52
C ASN A 165 8.75 28.39 -21.53
N VAL A 166 7.83 29.31 -21.82
CA VAL A 166 6.41 28.98 -22.08
C VAL A 166 6.28 27.99 -23.25
N LYS A 167 7.11 28.11 -24.28
CA LYS A 167 7.14 27.16 -25.41
C LYS A 167 7.58 25.76 -24.97
N ARG A 168 8.43 25.65 -23.94
CA ARG A 168 8.83 24.34 -23.39
C ARG A 168 7.66 23.65 -22.71
N LEU A 169 6.85 24.39 -21.95
CA LEU A 169 5.63 23.86 -21.33
C LEU A 169 4.64 23.35 -22.38
N GLU A 170 4.48 24.08 -23.49
CA GLU A 170 3.67 23.62 -24.62
C GLU A 170 4.21 22.33 -25.25
N LEU A 171 5.53 22.22 -25.45
CA LEU A 171 6.14 20.98 -25.94
C LEU A 171 5.93 19.81 -24.97
N VAL A 172 5.95 20.04 -23.65
CA VAL A 172 5.62 19.03 -22.64
C VAL A 172 4.17 18.58 -22.79
N GLU A 173 3.22 19.52 -22.91
CA GLU A 173 1.80 19.21 -23.15
C GLU A 173 1.64 18.31 -24.38
N GLN A 174 2.25 18.68 -25.51
CA GLN A 174 2.18 17.93 -26.76
C GLN A 174 2.78 16.52 -26.64
N GLN A 175 3.91 16.39 -25.93
CA GLN A 175 4.56 15.09 -25.72
C GLN A 175 3.73 14.18 -24.82
N ILE A 176 3.21 14.71 -23.72
CA ILE A 176 2.32 13.95 -22.82
C ILE A 176 1.05 13.55 -23.57
N ALA A 177 0.44 14.43 -24.37
CA ALA A 177 -0.73 14.12 -25.18
C ALA A 177 -0.45 13.00 -26.19
N LYS A 178 0.70 13.03 -26.88
CA LYS A 178 1.13 11.97 -27.79
C LYS A 178 1.28 10.63 -27.07
N LEU A 179 2.01 10.60 -25.95
CA LEU A 179 2.22 9.39 -25.16
C LEU A 179 0.91 8.86 -24.55
N ARG A 180 0.02 9.77 -24.13
CA ARG A 180 -1.34 9.45 -23.68
C ARG A 180 -2.12 8.71 -24.76
N GLY A 181 -2.11 9.22 -26.00
CA GLY A 181 -2.75 8.57 -27.14
C GLY A 181 -2.19 7.17 -27.41
N MET A 182 -0.87 7.01 -27.40
CA MET A 182 -0.22 5.70 -27.57
C MET A 182 -0.58 4.72 -26.45
N GLY A 183 -0.68 5.20 -25.20
CA GLY A 183 -0.97 4.39 -24.03
C GLY A 183 -2.33 3.69 -24.08
N GLN A 184 -3.31 4.25 -24.80
CA GLN A 184 -4.63 3.64 -24.99
C GLN A 184 -4.54 2.23 -25.58
N ALA A 185 -3.62 2.02 -26.53
CA ALA A 185 -3.38 0.71 -27.14
C ALA A 185 -2.25 -0.05 -26.43
N LYS A 186 -1.16 0.65 -26.07
CA LYS A 186 0.06 0.01 -25.54
C LYS A 186 -0.13 -0.56 -24.14
N ILE A 187 -0.89 0.07 -23.25
CA ILE A 187 -1.11 -0.43 -21.89
C ILE A 187 -1.86 -1.79 -21.91
N PRO A 188 -3.00 -1.93 -22.61
CA PRO A 188 -3.66 -3.23 -22.74
C PRO A 188 -2.79 -4.30 -23.43
N GLU A 189 -2.03 -3.92 -24.45
CA GLU A 189 -1.08 -4.81 -25.14
C GLU A 189 -0.06 -5.41 -24.16
N VAL A 190 0.67 -4.57 -23.41
CA VAL A 190 1.69 -5.06 -22.48
C VAL A 190 1.12 -5.78 -21.27
N MET A 191 -0.10 -5.44 -20.84
CA MET A 191 -0.77 -6.17 -19.76
C MET A 191 -1.21 -7.58 -20.18
N ARG A 192 -1.68 -7.76 -21.41
CA ARG A 192 -1.93 -9.08 -21.98
C ARG A 192 -0.65 -9.89 -22.09
N PHE A 193 0.45 -9.26 -22.52
CA PHE A 193 1.77 -9.89 -22.52
C PHE A 193 2.18 -10.36 -21.12
N LEU A 194 2.09 -9.50 -20.10
CA LEU A 194 2.40 -9.87 -18.71
C LEU A 194 1.54 -11.03 -18.21
N LYS A 195 0.25 -11.06 -18.53
CA LYS A 195 -0.62 -12.19 -18.15
C LYS A 195 -0.19 -13.48 -18.84
N SER A 196 0.07 -13.43 -20.15
CA SER A 196 0.51 -14.61 -20.89
C SER A 196 1.80 -15.19 -20.34
N GLU A 197 2.79 -14.34 -20.05
CA GLU A 197 4.06 -14.80 -19.45
C GLU A 197 3.89 -15.30 -18.02
N LEU A 198 2.99 -14.70 -17.23
CA LEU A 198 2.64 -15.21 -15.90
C LEU A 198 2.02 -16.60 -16.00
N ASP A 199 1.07 -16.81 -16.92
CA ASP A 199 0.40 -18.10 -17.08
C ASP A 199 1.37 -19.20 -17.50
N LYS A 200 2.27 -18.93 -18.45
CA LYS A 200 3.35 -19.85 -18.84
C LYS A 200 4.25 -20.22 -17.65
N LEU A 201 4.58 -19.25 -16.79
CA LEU A 201 5.37 -19.52 -15.60
C LEU A 201 4.59 -20.38 -14.59
N LEU A 202 3.29 -20.14 -14.45
CA LEU A 202 2.41 -20.89 -13.55
C LEU A 202 2.14 -22.34 -14.01
N GLU A 203 2.29 -22.66 -15.30
CA GLU A 203 2.23 -24.05 -15.79
C GLU A 203 3.32 -24.94 -15.20
N ARG A 204 4.44 -24.34 -14.76
CA ARG A 204 5.52 -25.04 -14.06
C ARG A 204 5.18 -25.37 -12.60
N ALA A 205 4.11 -24.78 -12.06
CA ALA A 205 3.69 -25.07 -10.70
C ALA A 205 3.23 -26.53 -10.62
N LYS A 206 3.94 -27.32 -9.80
CA LYS A 206 3.50 -28.67 -9.48
C LYS A 206 2.16 -28.56 -8.75
N PRO A 207 1.17 -29.44 -9.04
CA PRO A 207 -0.04 -29.51 -8.24
C PRO A 207 0.39 -29.75 -6.78
N ALA A 208 -0.25 -29.06 -5.85
CA ALA A 208 -0.01 -29.30 -4.44
C ALA A 208 -0.24 -30.80 -4.16
N LYS A 209 0.81 -31.55 -3.83
CA LYS A 209 0.65 -32.91 -3.32
C LYS A 209 -0.09 -32.80 -1.98
N LEU A 210 -1.34 -33.23 -1.97
CA LEU A 210 -2.13 -33.40 -0.76
C LEU A 210 -1.98 -34.85 -0.32
N ASP A 211 -0.87 -35.14 0.35
CA ASP A 211 -0.71 -36.40 1.08
C ASP A 211 -1.24 -36.20 2.50
N GLY A 212 -2.44 -36.74 2.77
CA GLY A 212 -3.08 -36.72 4.08
C GLY A 212 -4.49 -37.30 4.01
N ALA A 213 -4.62 -38.56 4.45
CA ALA A 213 -5.84 -39.36 4.45
C ALA A 213 -6.92 -38.85 5.41
N THR A 214 -8.17 -39.27 5.13
CA THR A 214 -9.44 -39.15 5.87
C THR A 214 -10.38 -38.01 5.47
N ASP A 215 -11.63 -38.40 5.18
CA ASP A 215 -12.80 -37.62 4.75
C ASP A 215 -13.20 -36.49 5.73
N THR A 216 -12.36 -35.48 5.85
CA THR A 216 -12.75 -34.18 6.42
C THR A 216 -12.51 -33.10 5.39
N ALA A 217 -13.56 -32.29 5.17
CA ALA A 217 -13.60 -31.23 4.19
C ALA A 217 -12.30 -30.41 4.16
N ASN A 218 -11.73 -30.30 2.95
CA ASN A 218 -10.59 -29.45 2.62
C ASN A 218 -10.67 -28.09 3.33
N THR A 219 -9.85 -27.91 4.35
CA THR A 219 -9.55 -26.60 4.94
C THR A 219 -8.07 -26.30 4.75
N LEU A 220 -7.69 -26.08 3.48
CA LEU A 220 -6.42 -25.45 3.15
C LEU A 220 -6.52 -23.96 3.48
N ALA A 221 -5.72 -23.54 4.46
CA ALA A 221 -5.76 -22.24 5.12
C ALA A 221 -5.83 -21.06 4.14
N HIS A 222 -6.95 -20.34 4.17
CA HIS A 222 -7.08 -18.98 3.64
C HIS A 222 -6.10 -18.06 4.37
N SER A 223 -5.87 -16.81 3.93
CA SER A 223 -5.43 -15.79 4.89
C SER A 223 -6.36 -15.92 6.09
N ALA A 224 -5.84 -16.31 7.25
CA ALA A 224 -6.65 -16.36 8.45
C ALA A 224 -7.26 -14.97 8.73
N LYS A 225 -6.68 -13.86 8.22
CA LYS A 225 -6.98 -12.47 8.59
C LYS A 225 -7.73 -11.66 7.50
N PRO A 226 -8.66 -10.75 7.88
CA PRO A 226 -9.32 -9.79 6.98
C PRO A 226 -8.37 -8.81 6.25
N LEU A 227 -8.79 -8.31 5.09
CA LEU A 227 -8.00 -7.34 4.29
C LEU A 227 -7.66 -6.08 5.08
N LEU A 228 -8.64 -5.49 5.79
CA LEU A 228 -8.42 -4.33 6.64
C LEU A 228 -7.36 -4.61 7.74
N ARG A 229 -7.27 -5.87 8.19
CA ARG A 229 -6.25 -6.30 9.15
C ARG A 229 -4.87 -6.42 8.50
N LEU A 230 -4.77 -6.95 7.29
CA LEU A 230 -3.50 -7.00 6.55
C LEU A 230 -3.00 -5.58 6.22
N ASP A 231 -3.89 -4.68 5.80
CA ASP A 231 -3.58 -3.27 5.53
C ASP A 231 -3.04 -2.56 6.78
N TYR A 232 -3.61 -2.88 7.95
CA TYR A 232 -3.12 -2.39 9.22
C TYR A 232 -1.72 -2.89 9.54
N GLU A 233 -1.44 -4.19 9.36
CA GLU A 233 -0.12 -4.77 9.61
C GLU A 233 0.96 -4.12 8.72
N VAL A 234 0.63 -3.86 7.45
CA VAL A 234 1.50 -3.15 6.51
C VAL A 234 1.68 -1.69 6.92
N ALA A 235 0.60 -1.01 7.29
CA ALA A 235 0.65 0.39 7.74
C ALA A 235 1.51 0.55 9.00
N VAL A 236 1.43 -0.38 9.95
CA VAL A 236 2.30 -0.42 11.14
C VAL A 236 3.76 -0.53 10.71
N LYS A 237 4.12 -1.52 9.87
CA LYS A 237 5.51 -1.68 9.41
C LYS A 237 6.03 -0.45 8.66
N ARG A 238 5.23 0.15 7.78
CA ARG A 238 5.65 1.28 6.94
C ARG A 238 5.69 2.61 7.68
N ARG A 239 4.60 2.99 8.35
CA ARG A 239 4.49 4.30 9.01
C ARG A 239 5.23 4.34 10.34
N VAL A 240 5.06 3.33 11.19
CA VAL A 240 5.77 3.30 12.48
C VAL A 240 7.24 3.00 12.24
N GLY A 241 7.56 1.98 11.43
CA GLY A 241 8.94 1.65 11.10
C GLY A 241 9.68 2.76 10.36
N GLY A 242 9.04 3.41 9.37
CA GLY A 242 9.61 4.57 8.68
C GLY A 242 9.87 5.76 9.59
N LYS A 243 8.95 6.05 10.53
CA LYS A 243 9.12 7.10 11.54
C LYS A 243 10.27 6.80 12.52
N VAL A 244 10.40 5.54 12.95
CA VAL A 244 11.53 5.09 13.77
C VAL A 244 12.85 5.29 13.03
N GLN A 245 12.92 4.88 11.76
CA GLN A 245 14.12 5.03 10.94
C GLN A 245 14.50 6.50 10.72
N SER A 246 13.54 7.37 10.39
CA SER A 246 13.82 8.79 10.19
C SER A 246 14.28 9.49 11.47
N MET A 247 13.68 9.17 12.61
CA MET A 247 14.10 9.74 13.90
C MET A 247 15.47 9.25 14.34
N ARG A 248 15.81 7.97 14.08
CA ARG A 248 17.17 7.46 14.31
C ARG A 248 18.19 8.18 13.45
N ALA A 249 17.91 8.36 12.16
CA ALA A 249 18.78 9.10 11.25
C ALA A 249 18.97 10.57 11.69
N ALA A 250 17.96 11.17 12.32
CA ALA A 250 18.02 12.51 12.90
C ALA A 250 18.69 12.57 14.29
N GLY A 251 19.30 11.48 14.78
CA GLY A 251 20.02 11.46 16.05
C GLY A 251 19.13 11.60 17.29
N LYS A 252 17.84 11.28 17.19
CA LYS A 252 16.91 11.37 18.33
C LYS A 252 17.20 10.32 19.40
N SER A 253 16.90 10.66 20.65
CA SER A 253 17.05 9.73 21.78
C SER A 253 16.07 8.55 21.67
N GLU A 254 16.41 7.41 22.28
CA GLU A 254 15.51 6.24 22.29
C GLU A 254 14.16 6.55 22.95
N GLU A 255 14.13 7.39 23.98
CA GLU A 255 12.89 7.81 24.64
C GLU A 255 11.98 8.60 23.68
N GLU A 256 12.53 9.58 22.96
CA GLU A 256 11.78 10.34 21.95
C GLU A 256 11.23 9.43 20.85
N ILE A 257 12.05 8.49 20.36
CA ILE A 257 11.65 7.53 19.34
C ILE A 257 10.55 6.59 19.87
N ALA A 258 10.67 6.10 21.10
CA ALA A 258 9.69 5.22 21.73
C ALA A 258 8.32 5.90 21.93
N LYS A 259 8.32 7.15 22.43
CA LYS A 259 7.12 7.98 22.56
C LYS A 259 6.46 8.20 21.19
N ALA A 260 7.24 8.60 20.19
CA ALA A 260 6.72 8.88 18.85
C ALA A 260 6.21 7.63 18.13
N ALA A 261 6.91 6.49 18.26
CA ALA A 261 6.51 5.21 17.67
C ALA A 261 5.23 4.68 18.32
N ASN A 262 5.12 4.73 19.65
CA ASN A 262 3.90 4.34 20.37
C ASN A 262 2.71 5.23 19.98
N ALA A 263 2.90 6.55 19.93
CA ALA A 263 1.86 7.49 19.53
C ALA A 263 1.37 7.24 18.09
N GLU A 264 2.29 7.05 17.14
CA GLU A 264 1.96 6.72 15.75
C GLU A 264 1.19 5.40 15.67
N ARG A 265 1.65 4.40 16.42
CA ARG A 265 1.04 3.08 16.47
C ARG A 265 -0.39 3.13 17.02
N ARG A 266 -0.65 3.96 18.02
CA ARG A 266 -1.99 4.23 18.58
C ARG A 266 -2.88 4.98 17.59
N ALA A 267 -2.35 6.00 16.92
CA ALA A 267 -3.09 6.77 15.91
C ALA A 267 -3.55 5.87 14.75
N LEU A 268 -2.66 5.02 14.22
CA LEU A 268 -3.00 3.96 13.28
C LEU A 268 -4.04 3.00 13.85
N GLY A 269 -3.87 2.60 15.11
CA GLY A 269 -4.81 1.78 15.84
C GLY A 269 -6.22 2.37 15.90
N LYS A 270 -6.36 3.69 15.98
CA LYS A 270 -7.65 4.39 15.93
C LYS A 270 -8.20 4.44 14.51
N GLU A 271 -7.39 4.87 13.54
CA GLU A 271 -7.79 5.01 12.14
C GLU A 271 -8.38 3.71 11.56
N PHE A 272 -7.78 2.56 11.85
CA PHE A 272 -8.25 1.26 11.37
C PHE A 272 -9.47 0.74 12.13
N LYS A 273 -9.60 1.07 13.41
CA LYS A 273 -10.82 0.75 14.17
C LYS A 273 -12.00 1.57 13.67
N ASP A 274 -11.79 2.83 13.31
CA ASP A 274 -12.84 3.69 12.72
C ASP A 274 -13.37 3.14 11.37
N LYS A 275 -12.58 2.31 10.67
CA LYS A 275 -12.96 1.59 9.45
C LYS A 275 -13.52 0.17 9.68
N THR A 276 -13.41 -0.34 10.91
CA THR A 276 -13.90 -1.68 11.29
C THR A 276 -15.42 -1.64 11.47
N ASP A 277 -16.11 -2.75 11.21
CA ASP A 277 -17.56 -2.84 11.48
C ASP A 277 -17.86 -2.38 12.91
N PRO A 278 -18.88 -1.50 13.12
CA PRO A 278 -19.13 -0.91 14.43
C PRO A 278 -19.33 -1.93 15.56
N GLU A 279 -19.98 -3.05 15.29
CA GLU A 279 -20.28 -4.05 16.32
C GLU A 279 -19.03 -4.86 16.69
N LEU A 280 -18.23 -5.24 15.69
CA LEU A 280 -16.94 -5.89 15.93
C LEU A 280 -15.94 -4.93 16.61
N ARG A 281 -15.98 -3.65 16.28
CA ARG A 281 -15.16 -2.61 16.92
C ARG A 281 -15.45 -2.51 18.41
N GLU A 282 -16.71 -2.57 18.83
CA GLU A 282 -17.07 -2.57 20.26
C GLU A 282 -16.51 -3.78 21.01
N VAL A 283 -16.55 -4.97 20.40
CA VAL A 283 -15.92 -6.18 20.96
C VAL A 283 -14.42 -5.97 21.20
N ILE A 284 -13.72 -5.35 20.24
CA ILE A 284 -12.29 -5.04 20.35
C ILE A 284 -12.02 -3.97 21.43
N TYR A 285 -12.86 -2.93 21.51
CA TYR A 285 -12.72 -1.90 22.53
C TYR A 285 -12.94 -2.42 23.94
N LYS A 286 -13.97 -3.24 24.14
CA LYS A 286 -14.23 -3.93 25.41
C LYS A 286 -13.02 -4.74 25.87
N ARG A 287 -12.40 -5.49 24.96
CA ARG A 287 -11.19 -6.28 25.24
C ARG A 287 -10.01 -5.40 25.65
N ASN A 288 -9.73 -4.36 24.86
CA ASN A 288 -8.61 -3.47 25.15
C ASN A 288 -8.81 -2.71 26.46
N GLN A 289 -10.04 -2.29 26.74
CA GLN A 289 -10.38 -1.65 28.01
C GLN A 289 -10.13 -2.60 29.19
N ALA A 290 -10.50 -3.89 29.08
CA ALA A 290 -10.26 -4.87 30.13
C ALA A 290 -8.76 -5.20 30.32
N LEU A 291 -8.01 -5.34 29.22
CA LEU A 291 -6.59 -5.71 29.27
C LEU A 291 -5.66 -4.53 29.62
N TYR A 292 -6.02 -3.33 29.20
CA TYR A 292 -5.12 -2.17 29.21
C TYR A 292 -5.72 -0.92 29.85
N GLY A 293 -6.98 -0.95 30.32
CA GLY A 293 -7.65 0.23 30.87
C GLY A 293 -7.87 1.36 29.86
N ASP A 294 -7.61 1.13 28.58
CA ASP A 294 -7.68 2.10 27.49
C ASP A 294 -8.10 1.39 26.19
N PRO A 295 -9.13 1.90 25.47
CA PRO A 295 -9.70 1.24 24.30
C PRO A 295 -8.73 1.14 23.10
N LEU A 296 -7.71 1.99 23.05
CA LEU A 296 -6.67 1.97 22.02
C LEU A 296 -5.44 1.16 22.42
N GLY A 297 -5.40 0.63 23.65
CA GLY A 297 -4.28 -0.13 24.21
C GLY A 297 -3.44 0.71 25.19
N PRO A 298 -2.26 0.25 25.62
CA PRO A 298 -1.43 0.98 26.58
C PRO A 298 -0.74 2.20 25.94
N LYS A 299 -0.51 3.26 26.73
CA LYS A 299 0.33 4.41 26.36
C LYS A 299 1.79 4.12 26.65
N TYR A 300 2.70 4.97 26.18
CA TYR A 300 4.13 4.88 26.48
C TYR A 300 4.42 4.73 27.99
N GLU A 301 3.84 5.61 28.82
CA GLU A 301 4.06 5.57 30.28
C GLU A 301 3.54 4.28 30.92
N ASP A 302 2.46 3.71 30.39
CA ASP A 302 1.89 2.46 30.89
C ASP A 302 2.81 1.28 30.58
N LEU A 303 3.46 1.29 29.41
CA LEU A 303 4.45 0.30 29.03
C LEU A 303 5.74 0.44 29.85
N LYS A 304 6.19 1.66 30.14
CA LYS A 304 7.34 1.91 31.02
C LYS A 304 7.08 1.44 32.44
N ARG A 305 5.86 1.60 32.96
CA ARG A 305 5.48 1.13 34.31
C ARG A 305 5.13 -0.35 34.38
N GLY A 306 4.68 -0.95 33.27
CA GLY A 306 4.16 -2.31 33.23
C GLY A 306 2.70 -2.44 33.72
N TYR A 307 2.03 -1.34 34.05
CA TYR A 307 0.64 -1.33 34.50
C TYR A 307 -0.06 -0.02 34.14
N VAL A 308 -1.39 -0.08 34.11
CA VAL A 308 -2.29 1.08 34.09
C VAL A 308 -2.99 1.24 35.43
N ILE A 309 -3.31 2.48 35.75
CA ILE A 309 -4.22 2.79 36.87
C ILE A 309 -5.60 3.00 36.24
N HIS A 310 -6.55 2.12 36.55
CA HIS A 310 -7.88 2.19 35.95
C HIS A 310 -8.56 3.51 36.35
N PRO A 311 -9.05 4.31 35.40
CA PRO A 311 -9.50 5.68 35.67
C PRO A 311 -10.71 5.76 36.59
N LYS A 312 -11.56 4.70 36.62
CA LYS A 312 -12.76 4.65 37.45
C LYS A 312 -12.54 4.00 38.82
N THR A 313 -11.82 2.88 38.87
CA THR A 313 -11.65 2.09 40.10
C THR A 313 -10.36 2.41 40.85
N ARG A 314 -9.44 3.16 40.24
CA ARG A 314 -8.08 3.46 40.74
C ARG A 314 -7.20 2.23 40.96
N GLU A 315 -7.67 1.05 40.57
CA GLU A 315 -6.93 -0.20 40.70
C GLU A 315 -5.80 -0.30 39.69
N ARG A 316 -4.74 -1.02 40.09
CA ARG A 316 -3.62 -1.36 39.22
C ARG A 316 -4.00 -2.55 38.34
N VAL A 317 -4.00 -2.35 37.03
CA VAL A 317 -4.18 -3.42 36.04
C VAL A 317 -2.88 -3.62 35.29
N ASN A 318 -2.36 -4.85 35.31
CA ASN A 318 -1.10 -5.17 34.64
C ASN A 318 -1.23 -5.06 33.12
N VAL A 319 -0.24 -4.42 32.48
CA VAL A 319 -0.12 -4.42 31.02
C VAL A 319 0.68 -5.66 30.62
N GLY A 320 0.03 -6.60 29.93
CA GLY A 320 0.67 -7.87 29.56
C GLY A 320 1.06 -8.68 30.80
N LYS A 321 2.37 -8.98 30.96
CA LYS A 321 2.89 -9.70 32.14
C LYS A 321 3.14 -8.82 33.36
N GLY A 322 2.91 -7.51 33.29
CA GLY A 322 3.14 -6.59 34.41
C GLY A 322 4.55 -6.01 34.52
N ASN A 323 5.46 -6.38 33.61
CA ASN A 323 6.86 -5.97 33.64
C ASN A 323 7.06 -4.61 32.94
N PRO A 324 7.80 -3.67 33.56
CA PRO A 324 8.34 -2.48 32.91
C PRO A 324 9.08 -2.82 31.60
N LYS A 325 8.86 -2.02 30.56
CA LYS A 325 9.57 -2.15 29.28
C LYS A 325 10.64 -1.08 29.12
N THR A 326 11.76 -1.41 28.47
CA THR A 326 12.74 -0.42 28.03
C THR A 326 12.26 0.34 26.79
N ASP A 327 12.91 1.46 26.46
CA ASP A 327 12.56 2.25 25.27
C ASP A 327 12.76 1.45 23.99
N ALA A 328 13.88 0.72 23.87
CA ALA A 328 14.12 -0.25 22.80
C ALA A 328 12.98 -1.29 22.65
N GLN A 329 12.52 -1.88 23.75
CA GLN A 329 11.41 -2.86 23.72
C GLN A 329 10.07 -2.22 23.31
N ILE A 330 9.85 -0.95 23.65
CA ILE A 330 8.66 -0.19 23.22
C ILE A 330 8.74 0.13 21.73
N ILE A 331 9.91 0.52 21.22
CA ILE A 331 10.15 0.76 19.79
C ILE A 331 9.92 -0.50 18.96
N GLU A 332 10.47 -1.63 19.41
CA GLU A 332 10.27 -2.93 18.76
C GLU A 332 8.78 -3.34 18.82
N GLY A 333 8.18 -3.25 20.00
CA GLY A 333 6.76 -3.58 20.19
C GLY A 333 5.82 -2.71 19.35
N ALA A 334 6.12 -1.43 19.18
CA ALA A 334 5.33 -0.51 18.38
C ALA A 334 5.36 -0.86 16.88
N GLN A 335 6.40 -1.52 16.39
CA GLN A 335 6.49 -1.97 14.99
C GLN A 335 5.79 -3.32 14.76
N ASN A 336 5.30 -3.95 15.83
CA ASN A 336 4.53 -5.18 15.78
C ASN A 336 3.02 -4.89 15.84
N ALA A 337 2.27 -5.51 14.95
CA ALA A 337 0.83 -5.25 14.83
C ALA A 337 -0.03 -5.99 15.88
N GLY A 338 0.53 -6.99 16.56
CA GLY A 338 -0.13 -7.79 17.62
C GLY A 338 -1.37 -8.54 17.13
N GLY A 339 -2.28 -8.95 18.01
CA GLY A 339 -3.61 -9.44 17.61
C GLY A 339 -3.65 -10.83 16.97
N ASP A 340 -2.59 -11.62 17.07
CA ASP A 340 -2.57 -13.02 16.62
C ASP A 340 -3.52 -13.92 17.42
N ASP A 341 -4.01 -13.42 18.56
CA ASP A 341 -4.95 -14.09 19.44
C ASP A 341 -6.43 -13.89 19.08
N MET A 342 -6.73 -13.09 18.04
CA MET A 342 -8.11 -12.90 17.57
C MET A 342 -8.58 -14.11 16.75
N PRO A 343 -9.86 -14.51 16.85
CA PRO A 343 -10.42 -15.62 16.07
C PRO A 343 -10.72 -15.16 14.64
N TRP A 344 -9.67 -15.00 13.85
CA TRP A 344 -9.77 -14.31 12.56
C TRP A 344 -10.65 -15.02 11.54
N ASP A 345 -10.73 -16.36 11.58
CA ASP A 345 -11.63 -17.15 10.71
C ASP A 345 -13.11 -16.84 10.99
N LEU A 346 -13.49 -16.72 12.27
CA LEU A 346 -14.85 -16.34 12.67
C LEU A 346 -15.15 -14.88 12.26
N ILE A 347 -14.17 -13.99 12.39
CA ILE A 347 -14.30 -12.60 11.95
C ILE A 347 -14.51 -12.52 10.43
N MET A 348 -13.78 -13.33 9.66
CA MET A 348 -13.95 -13.41 8.21
C MET A 348 -15.35 -13.90 7.83
N GLU A 349 -15.83 -14.94 8.50
CA GLU A 349 -17.18 -15.46 8.29
C GLU A 349 -18.26 -14.45 8.71
N PHE A 350 -18.05 -13.70 9.80
CA PHE A 350 -18.93 -12.60 10.21
C PHE A 350 -19.08 -11.54 9.10
N TYR A 351 -17.96 -11.07 8.53
CA TYR A 351 -17.99 -10.11 7.43
C TYR A 351 -18.70 -10.68 6.18
N ARG A 352 -18.51 -11.96 5.90
CA ARG A 352 -19.18 -12.64 4.78
C ARG A 352 -20.68 -12.68 4.98
N GLN A 353 -21.15 -13.08 6.17
CA GLN A 353 -22.57 -13.16 6.48
C GLN A 353 -23.23 -11.78 6.47
N LYS A 354 -22.56 -10.72 6.95
CA LYS A 354 -23.11 -9.36 6.89
C LYS A 354 -23.27 -8.81 5.48
N LYS A 355 -22.36 -9.14 4.55
CA LYS A 355 -22.34 -8.53 3.21
C LYS A 355 -23.31 -9.21 2.23
N THR A 356 -23.51 -10.52 2.36
CA THR A 356 -24.23 -11.33 1.35
C THR A 356 -25.06 -12.46 1.95
N GLY A 357 -25.20 -12.53 3.28
CA GLY A 357 -25.77 -13.69 3.99
C GLY A 357 -26.83 -13.34 5.02
N ASP A 358 -27.03 -14.26 5.96
CA ASP A 358 -28.08 -14.25 6.98
C ASP A 358 -27.71 -13.35 8.19
N PRO A 359 -28.47 -12.26 8.46
CA PRO A 359 -28.22 -11.37 9.59
C PRO A 359 -28.24 -12.06 10.96
N GLU A 360 -29.09 -13.09 11.16
CA GLU A 360 -29.15 -13.82 12.43
C GLU A 360 -27.87 -14.63 12.65
N LYS A 361 -27.35 -15.23 11.56
CA LYS A 361 -26.08 -15.95 11.59
C LYS A 361 -24.91 -15.01 11.85
N ALA A 362 -24.90 -13.81 11.27
CA ALA A 362 -23.89 -12.78 11.56
C ALA A 362 -23.92 -12.38 13.06
N ALA A 363 -25.11 -12.16 13.62
CA ALA A 363 -25.26 -11.84 15.05
C ALA A 363 -24.79 -12.99 15.96
N LYS A 364 -25.04 -14.25 15.58
CA LYS A 364 -24.54 -15.43 16.31
C LYS A 364 -23.01 -15.50 16.29
N LEU A 365 -22.39 -15.30 15.13
CA LEU A 365 -20.93 -15.26 14.98
C LEU A 365 -20.30 -14.14 15.81
N LEU A 366 -20.91 -12.95 15.83
CA LEU A 366 -20.43 -11.85 16.66
C LEU A 366 -20.44 -12.19 18.15
N ARG A 367 -21.48 -12.86 18.66
CA ARG A 367 -21.54 -13.33 20.06
C ARG A 367 -20.44 -14.35 20.36
N GLU A 368 -20.15 -15.24 19.42
CA GLU A 368 -19.07 -16.22 19.55
C GLU A 368 -17.68 -15.55 19.57
N ILE A 369 -17.47 -14.57 18.70
CA ILE A 369 -16.26 -13.74 18.68
C ILE A 369 -16.10 -12.99 20.02
N ASP A 370 -17.16 -12.35 20.53
CA ASP A 370 -17.12 -11.67 21.85
C ASP A 370 -16.76 -12.66 22.97
N ALA A 371 -17.35 -13.85 22.97
CA ALA A 371 -17.07 -14.88 23.97
C ALA A 371 -15.62 -15.38 23.94
N ILE A 372 -14.97 -15.45 22.76
CA ILE A 372 -13.57 -15.84 22.64
C ILE A 372 -12.65 -14.69 23.04
N VAL A 373 -12.92 -13.50 22.50
CA VAL A 373 -12.05 -12.32 22.63
C VAL A 373 -12.11 -11.72 24.03
N ASN A 374 -13.30 -11.71 24.65
CA ASN A 374 -13.55 -11.15 25.98
C ASN A 374 -13.77 -12.21 27.04
N ARG A 375 -13.34 -13.46 26.81
CA ARG A 375 -13.48 -14.56 27.76
C ARG A 375 -12.89 -14.13 29.11
N ALA A 376 -13.75 -14.07 30.14
CA ALA A 376 -13.29 -13.84 31.50
C ALA A 376 -12.33 -14.97 31.86
N LYS A 377 -11.06 -14.65 32.09
CA LYS A 377 -10.20 -15.56 32.85
C LYS A 377 -10.82 -15.61 34.25
N LYS A 378 -11.57 -16.69 34.52
CA LYS A 378 -11.90 -17.08 35.89
C LYS A 378 -10.61 -17.30 36.66
#